data_AF-A0A949N0I8-F1
#
_entry.id   AF-A0A949N0I8-F1
#
_cell.length_a   1.000
_cell.length_b   1.000
_cell.length_c   1.000
_cell.angle_alpha   90.00
_cell.angle_beta   90.00
_cell.angle_gamma   90.00
#
_symmetry.space_group_name_H-M   'P 1'
#
loop_
_entity.id
_entity.type
_entity.pdbx_description
1 polymer ?
#
loop_
_entity_poly.entity_id
_entity_poly.type
_entity_poly.pdbx_seq_one_letter_code
_entity_poly.pdbx_strand_id
1 'polypeptide(L)'
;MHENKKILALAWPAIIDNLLHTLTHTMDMIMVGSLGATSLAAVGLGGQVIFIFQSLMIAVTAGTVAMVARSVGEGNMEKARKVLEQSLVSGSCAALAATPLLYGFVNDFLAIYRADADVLSLSADYLHIAVFGTVFIFICLACAQSLRGAGDTRTPLLVSSTINILNIGLNYLFIFGKCGFPLLGVKGAALGTTLAFMWGSFLYFFLLWRKYLRLSVSFRGFHFDFPMVKKIVNIGSPAALEQLIIQMGFLVFTVIITSFGTASIAAHQIGIRIQSFSFMPGFGFSMAATALVGQNLGARDPENAEKSGWAACKLAILLMTVGAVFIFLFARQIAVIFVSESGVIDKAVVFIRILAFGEPAIAIHFTIAGALRGAGDTRWPLYASTAGLYGLRIPMAIILGFGLGLGVYGPWIAMTVEYFVRAFIISLRFRKGGWKTITVF
;
A
#
# COMPACT_ATOMS: atom_id res chain seq x y z
N MET A 1 -3.81 -20.85 -21.21
CA MET A 1 -2.40 -20.38 -21.27
C MET A 1 -2.24 -18.89 -21.55
N HIS A 2 -3.01 -18.29 -22.48
CA HIS A 2 -2.86 -16.86 -22.82
C HIS A 2 -3.24 -15.92 -21.65
N GLU A 3 -4.25 -16.27 -20.86
CA GLU A 3 -4.71 -15.46 -19.72
C GLU A 3 -3.72 -15.44 -18.54
N ASN A 4 -3.15 -16.58 -18.17
CA ASN A 4 -2.11 -16.66 -17.14
C ASN A 4 -0.88 -15.82 -17.52
N LYS A 5 -0.50 -15.79 -18.81
CA LYS A 5 0.60 -14.93 -19.30
C LYS A 5 0.28 -13.45 -19.12
N LYS A 6 -0.95 -13.00 -19.39
CA LYS A 6 -1.39 -11.62 -19.14
C LYS A 6 -1.36 -11.28 -17.65
N ILE A 7 -1.90 -12.16 -16.80
CA ILE A 7 -1.90 -11.97 -15.34
C ILE A 7 -0.47 -11.84 -14.83
N LEU A 8 0.43 -12.76 -15.20
CA LEU A 8 1.82 -12.72 -14.78
C LEU A 8 2.53 -11.46 -15.30
N ALA A 9 2.31 -11.08 -16.56
CA ALA A 9 2.87 -9.87 -17.15
C ALA A 9 2.47 -8.58 -16.40
N LEU A 10 1.29 -8.56 -15.78
CA LEU A 10 0.83 -7.46 -14.93
C LEU A 10 1.33 -7.59 -13.49
N ALA A 11 1.35 -8.80 -12.94
CA ALA A 11 1.68 -9.06 -11.55
C ALA A 11 3.18 -8.86 -11.27
N TRP A 12 4.09 -9.45 -12.07
CA TRP A 12 5.52 -9.42 -11.74
C TRP A 12 6.09 -7.99 -11.63
N PRO A 13 5.77 -7.02 -12.51
CA PRO A 13 6.31 -5.67 -12.35
C PRO A 13 5.78 -5.01 -11.08
N ALA A 14 4.52 -5.26 -10.71
CA ALA A 14 3.94 -4.73 -9.49
C ALA A 14 4.53 -5.35 -8.22
N ILE A 15 4.92 -6.64 -8.25
CA ILE A 15 5.65 -7.31 -7.16
C ILE A 15 7.02 -6.63 -6.97
N ILE A 16 7.78 -6.46 -8.06
CA ILE A 16 9.10 -5.83 -8.00
C ILE A 16 8.99 -4.36 -7.57
N ASP A 17 7.99 -3.63 -8.05
CA ASP A 17 7.73 -2.23 -7.66
C ASP A 17 7.51 -2.10 -6.14
N ASN A 18 6.72 -3.01 -5.55
CA ASN A 18 6.49 -3.03 -4.10
C ASN A 18 7.74 -3.45 -3.31
N LEU A 19 8.53 -4.39 -3.82
CA LEU A 19 9.81 -4.79 -3.24
C LEU A 19 10.81 -3.62 -3.23
N LEU A 20 10.93 -2.90 -4.34
CA LEU A 20 11.79 -1.71 -4.43
C LEU A 20 11.37 -0.64 -3.43
N HIS A 21 10.07 -0.35 -3.32
CA HIS A 21 9.58 0.60 -2.33
C HIS A 21 9.93 0.19 -0.90
N THR A 22 9.86 -1.11 -0.59
CA THR A 22 10.22 -1.65 0.74
C THR A 22 11.73 -1.56 1.00
N LEU A 23 12.55 -1.86 0.00
CA LEU A 23 14.01 -1.76 0.09
C LEU A 23 14.45 -0.31 0.31
N THR A 24 13.92 0.63 -0.46
CA THR A 24 14.24 2.05 -0.32
C THR A 24 13.83 2.60 1.04
N HIS A 25 12.61 2.28 1.50
CA HIS A 25 12.19 2.68 2.84
C HIS A 25 13.12 2.12 3.94
N THR A 26 13.63 0.89 3.75
CA THR A 26 14.60 0.30 4.67
C THR A 26 15.95 1.03 4.62
N MET A 27 16.44 1.38 3.43
CA MET A 27 17.67 2.16 3.25
C MET A 27 17.57 3.55 3.88
N ASP A 28 16.44 4.25 3.70
CA ASP A 28 16.19 5.55 4.31
C ASP A 28 16.28 5.50 5.83
N MET A 29 15.65 4.48 6.43
CA MET A 29 15.70 4.28 7.88
C MET A 29 17.11 3.95 8.38
N ILE A 30 17.91 3.21 7.60
CA ILE A 30 19.32 2.94 7.93
C ILE A 30 20.15 4.23 7.86
N MET A 31 19.99 5.02 6.80
CA MET A 31 20.74 6.26 6.60
C MET A 31 20.41 7.30 7.68
N VAL A 32 19.13 7.51 7.97
CA VAL A 32 18.71 8.39 9.07
C VAL A 32 19.13 7.83 10.42
N GLY A 33 19.00 6.52 10.63
CA GLY A 33 19.37 5.85 11.87
C GLY A 33 20.85 6.01 12.22
N SER A 34 21.72 6.12 11.21
CA SER A 34 23.15 6.38 11.42
C SER A 34 23.46 7.75 12.02
N LEU A 35 22.51 8.70 11.99
CA LEU A 35 22.64 10.00 12.67
C LEU A 35 22.36 9.93 14.18
N GLY A 36 21.70 8.86 14.64
CA GLY A 36 21.34 8.65 16.04
C GLY A 36 19.85 8.36 16.27
N ALA A 37 19.54 7.87 17.47
CA ALA A 37 18.20 7.44 17.84
C ALA A 37 17.15 8.56 17.76
N THR A 38 17.51 9.79 18.15
CA THR A 38 16.63 10.97 18.07
C THR A 38 16.19 11.26 16.63
N SER A 39 17.13 11.19 15.68
CA SER A 39 16.83 11.38 14.25
C SER A 39 15.93 10.28 13.67
N LEU A 40 16.18 9.03 14.07
CA LEU A 40 15.36 7.89 13.66
C LEU A 40 13.93 8.01 14.18
N ALA A 41 13.76 8.34 15.46
CA ALA A 41 12.46 8.58 16.08
C ALA A 41 11.74 9.74 15.39
N ALA A 42 12.46 10.81 15.08
CA ALA A 42 11.90 12.00 14.46
C ALA A 42 11.34 11.73 13.06
N VAL A 43 12.10 11.02 12.21
CA VAL A 43 11.63 10.63 10.87
C VAL A 43 10.50 9.60 10.94
N GLY A 44 10.54 8.69 11.93
CA GLY A 44 9.44 7.74 12.16
C GLY A 44 8.10 8.43 12.46
N LEU A 45 8.10 9.39 13.40
CA LEU A 45 6.90 10.17 13.74
C LEU A 45 6.43 11.02 12.54
N GLY A 46 7.34 11.69 11.84
CA GLY A 46 7.02 12.45 10.64
C GLY A 46 6.42 11.57 9.53
N GLY A 47 6.98 10.38 9.33
CA GLY A 47 6.48 9.39 8.38
C GLY A 47 5.06 8.92 8.70
N GLN A 48 4.73 8.74 9.99
CA GLN A 48 3.38 8.36 10.43
C GLN A 48 2.35 9.43 10.10
N VAL A 49 2.69 10.71 10.29
CA VAL A 49 1.85 11.84 9.89
C VAL A 49 1.64 11.83 8.37
N ILE A 50 2.71 11.75 7.57
CA ILE A 50 2.61 11.67 6.09
C ILE A 50 1.74 10.49 5.64
N PHE A 51 1.83 9.34 6.31
CA PHE A 51 1.04 8.16 5.98
C PHE A 51 -0.48 8.39 6.13
N ILE A 52 -0.91 9.13 7.16
CA ILE A 52 -2.32 9.50 7.34
C ILE A 52 -2.80 10.31 6.13
N PHE A 53 -2.00 11.26 5.63
CA PHE A 53 -2.36 12.04 4.44
C PHE A 53 -2.34 11.21 3.16
N GLN A 54 -1.40 10.29 3.01
CA GLN A 54 -1.40 9.34 1.90
C GLN A 54 -2.66 8.45 1.90
N SER A 55 -3.23 8.12 3.06
CA SER A 55 -4.48 7.34 3.12
C SER A 55 -5.66 8.07 2.45
N LEU A 56 -5.70 9.41 2.52
CA LEU A 56 -6.72 10.21 1.83
C LEU A 56 -6.53 10.16 0.30
N MET A 57 -5.28 10.10 -0.16
CA MET A 57 -4.94 9.96 -1.58
C MET A 57 -5.41 8.62 -2.18
N ILE A 58 -5.56 7.59 -1.35
CA ILE A 58 -6.12 6.29 -1.76
C ILE A 58 -7.55 6.48 -2.29
N ALA A 59 -8.32 7.44 -1.75
CA ALA A 59 -9.70 7.67 -2.18
C ALA A 59 -9.78 8.09 -3.64
N VAL A 60 -8.87 8.94 -4.09
CA VAL A 60 -8.84 9.34 -5.50
C VAL A 60 -8.27 8.21 -6.34
N THR A 61 -7.12 7.67 -5.93
CA THR A 61 -6.35 6.73 -6.76
C THR A 61 -7.02 5.36 -6.95
N ALA A 62 -7.74 4.85 -5.94
CA ALA A 62 -8.53 3.62 -6.06
C ALA A 62 -9.74 3.80 -7.00
N GLY A 63 -10.38 4.98 -6.98
CA GLY A 63 -11.42 5.32 -7.95
C GLY A 63 -10.84 5.45 -9.37
N THR A 64 -9.70 6.11 -9.51
CA THR A 64 -9.01 6.30 -10.78
C THR A 64 -8.70 4.96 -11.47
N VAL A 65 -8.08 4.01 -10.78
CA VAL A 65 -7.74 2.71 -11.39
C VAL A 65 -8.98 1.95 -11.88
N ALA A 66 -10.07 1.96 -11.11
CA ALA A 66 -11.31 1.30 -11.48
C ALA A 66 -11.97 1.96 -12.72
N MET A 67 -12.09 3.29 -12.72
CA MET A 67 -12.70 4.03 -13.83
C MET A 67 -11.86 3.99 -15.11
N VAL A 68 -10.52 4.04 -15.00
CA VAL A 68 -9.60 3.88 -16.14
C VAL A 68 -9.69 2.47 -16.69
N ALA A 69 -9.60 1.44 -15.85
CA ALA A 69 -9.72 0.05 -16.29
C ALA A 69 -11.04 -0.19 -17.03
N ARG A 70 -12.15 0.32 -16.50
CA ARG A 70 -13.46 0.25 -17.15
C ARG A 70 -13.46 0.95 -18.51
N SER A 71 -12.96 2.16 -18.59
CA SER A 71 -12.93 2.95 -19.83
C SER A 71 -12.05 2.32 -20.91
N VAL A 72 -10.92 1.73 -20.51
CA VAL A 72 -10.04 0.98 -21.40
C VAL A 72 -10.73 -0.28 -21.91
N GLY A 73 -11.45 -0.99 -21.04
CA GLY A 73 -12.28 -2.13 -21.41
C GLY A 73 -13.39 -1.79 -22.40
N GLU A 74 -14.01 -0.62 -22.26
CA GLU A 74 -15.01 -0.09 -23.20
C GLU A 74 -14.42 0.29 -24.57
N GLY A 75 -13.08 0.24 -24.73
CA GLY A 75 -12.38 0.75 -25.91
C GLY A 75 -12.32 2.28 -25.98
N ASN A 76 -12.78 2.98 -24.94
CA ASN A 76 -12.88 4.43 -24.91
C ASN A 76 -11.65 5.06 -24.22
N MET A 77 -10.54 5.14 -24.97
CA MET A 77 -9.29 5.72 -24.49
C MET A 77 -9.40 7.21 -24.16
N GLU A 78 -10.30 7.93 -24.83
CA GLU A 78 -10.55 9.35 -24.57
C GLU A 78 -11.20 9.55 -23.20
N LYS A 79 -12.16 8.69 -22.85
CA LYS A 79 -12.75 8.66 -21.50
C LYS A 79 -11.72 8.28 -20.45
N ALA A 80 -10.86 7.29 -20.72
CA ALA A 80 -9.76 6.92 -19.83
C ALA A 80 -8.77 8.09 -19.60
N ARG A 81 -8.44 8.85 -20.66
CA ARG A 81 -7.65 10.08 -20.58
C ARG A 81 -8.33 11.14 -19.72
N LYS A 82 -9.63 11.39 -19.91
CA LYS A 82 -10.39 12.32 -19.06
C LYS A 82 -10.37 11.89 -17.59
N VAL A 83 -10.45 10.58 -17.28
CA VAL A 83 -10.33 10.07 -15.90
C VAL A 83 -8.99 10.45 -15.29
N LEU A 84 -7.90 10.20 -16.02
CA LEU A 84 -6.55 10.55 -15.61
C LEU A 84 -6.43 12.07 -15.36
N GLU A 85 -6.90 12.90 -16.30
CA GLU A 85 -6.85 14.36 -16.20
C GLU A 85 -7.64 14.90 -15.02
N GLN A 86 -8.89 14.45 -14.83
CA GLN A 86 -9.70 14.85 -13.67
C GLN A 86 -9.05 14.40 -12.36
N SER A 87 -8.48 13.19 -12.31
CA SER A 87 -7.78 12.67 -11.12
C SER A 87 -6.54 13.50 -10.79
N LEU A 88 -5.74 13.83 -11.80
CA LEU A 88 -4.54 14.66 -11.64
C LEU A 88 -4.89 16.06 -11.15
N VAL A 89 -5.85 16.73 -11.78
CA VAL A 89 -6.24 18.10 -11.40
C VAL A 89 -6.90 18.11 -10.03
N SER A 90 -7.97 17.34 -9.83
CA SER A 90 -8.73 17.36 -8.57
C SER A 90 -7.87 16.94 -7.38
N GLY A 91 -7.08 15.87 -7.52
CA GLY A 91 -6.26 15.38 -6.42
C GLY A 91 -5.00 16.21 -6.16
N SER A 92 -4.38 16.80 -7.19
CA SER A 92 -3.27 17.75 -6.96
C SER A 92 -3.77 19.04 -6.32
N CYS A 93 -4.95 19.53 -6.71
CA CYS A 93 -5.59 20.66 -6.04
C CYS A 93 -5.93 20.33 -4.57
N ALA A 94 -6.44 19.12 -4.29
CA ALA A 94 -6.71 18.69 -2.92
C ALA A 94 -5.42 18.55 -2.09
N ALA A 95 -4.36 17.96 -2.65
CA ALA A 95 -3.06 17.85 -2.00
C ALA A 95 -2.45 19.24 -1.73
N LEU A 96 -2.49 20.14 -2.71
CA LEU A 96 -2.00 21.50 -2.58
C LEU A 96 -2.81 22.31 -1.56
N ALA A 97 -4.14 22.13 -1.52
CA ALA A 97 -4.99 22.78 -0.52
C ALA A 97 -4.72 22.22 0.90
N ALA A 98 -4.35 20.94 1.01
CA ALA A 98 -3.95 20.35 2.27
C ALA A 98 -2.56 20.83 2.73
N THR A 99 -1.64 21.20 1.83
CA THR A 99 -0.27 21.62 2.17
C THR A 99 -0.21 22.77 3.19
N PRO A 100 -0.90 23.93 3.04
CA PRO A 100 -0.86 24.99 4.06
C PRO A 100 -1.47 24.58 5.39
N LEU A 101 -2.57 23.82 5.37
CA LEU A 101 -3.21 23.29 6.57
C LEU A 101 -2.21 22.40 7.32
N LEU A 102 -1.58 21.48 6.60
CA LEU A 102 -0.58 20.58 7.14
C LEU A 102 0.60 21.33 7.73
N TYR A 103 1.14 22.29 6.99
CA TYR A 103 2.27 23.09 7.40
C TYR A 103 1.96 23.89 8.68
N GLY A 104 0.78 24.51 8.77
CA GLY A 104 0.37 25.30 9.93
C GLY A 104 0.14 24.47 11.20
N PHE A 105 -0.37 23.25 11.06
CA PHE A 105 -0.74 22.38 12.18
C PHE A 105 0.31 21.28 12.49
N VAL A 106 1.51 21.31 11.89
CA VAL A 106 2.57 20.29 12.12
C VAL A 106 2.82 20.09 13.62
N ASN A 107 3.00 21.18 14.36
CA ASN A 107 3.32 21.10 15.79
C ASN A 107 2.17 20.52 16.62
N ASP A 108 0.92 20.86 16.28
CA ASP A 108 -0.26 20.33 16.98
C ASP A 108 -0.43 18.82 16.74
N PHE A 109 -0.21 18.36 15.50
CA PHE A 109 -0.21 16.94 15.18
C PHE A 109 0.90 16.18 15.92
N LEU A 110 2.09 16.77 16.00
CA LEU A 110 3.22 16.15 16.69
C LEU A 110 3.05 16.14 18.22
N ALA A 111 2.41 17.17 18.78
CA ALA A 111 2.16 17.26 20.23
C ALA A 111 1.31 16.10 20.78
N ILE A 112 0.48 15.47 19.93
CA ILE A 112 -0.31 14.28 20.29
C ILE A 112 0.59 13.12 20.73
N TYR A 113 1.79 12.99 20.16
CA TYR A 113 2.71 11.89 20.42
C TYR A 113 3.47 12.02 21.74
N ARG A 114 3.47 13.21 22.37
CA ARG A 114 4.14 13.47 23.67
C ARG A 114 5.60 12.96 23.73
N ALA A 115 6.34 13.09 22.64
CA ALA A 115 7.75 12.71 22.57
C ALA A 115 8.67 13.83 23.12
N ASP A 116 9.96 13.53 23.27
CA ASP A 116 10.96 14.52 23.71
C ASP A 116 11.04 15.71 22.75
N ALA A 117 11.36 16.89 23.32
CA ALA A 117 11.38 18.16 22.57
C ALA A 117 12.29 18.12 21.33
N ASP A 118 13.45 17.47 21.43
CA ASP A 118 14.39 17.32 20.31
C ASP A 118 13.82 16.46 19.18
N VAL A 119 13.09 15.39 19.53
CA VAL A 119 12.43 14.52 18.55
C VAL A 119 11.30 15.29 17.85
N LEU A 120 10.46 16.00 18.62
CA LEU A 120 9.38 16.80 18.07
C LEU A 120 9.89 17.92 17.16
N SER A 121 10.98 18.59 17.54
CA SER A 121 11.60 19.65 16.73
C SER A 121 12.15 19.09 15.41
N LEU A 122 12.89 17.97 15.44
CA LEU A 122 13.39 17.32 14.24
C LEU A 122 12.26 16.75 13.36
N SER A 123 11.19 16.23 13.95
CA SER A 123 9.99 15.79 13.22
C SER A 123 9.31 16.96 12.53
N ALA A 124 9.21 18.11 13.18
CA ALA A 124 8.62 19.32 12.58
C ALA A 124 9.45 19.80 11.40
N ASP A 125 10.78 19.84 11.56
CA ASP A 125 11.72 20.15 10.49
C ASP A 125 11.60 19.21 9.28
N TYR A 126 11.43 17.91 9.53
CA TYR A 126 11.16 16.92 8.48
C TYR A 126 9.82 17.20 7.77
N LEU A 127 8.76 17.40 8.54
CA LEU A 127 7.40 17.56 8.02
C LEU A 127 7.22 18.84 7.22
N HIS A 128 7.81 19.96 7.66
CA HIS A 128 7.73 21.22 6.92
C HIS A 128 8.27 21.09 5.48
N ILE A 129 9.21 20.19 5.23
CA ILE A 129 9.70 19.88 3.87
C ILE A 129 8.85 18.80 3.20
N ALA A 130 8.55 17.71 3.91
CA ALA A 130 7.85 16.54 3.36
C ALA A 130 6.41 16.86 2.92
N VAL A 131 5.75 17.81 3.57
CA VAL A 131 4.39 18.26 3.24
C VAL A 131 4.29 18.82 1.82
N PHE A 132 5.32 19.51 1.32
CA PHE A 132 5.36 19.94 -0.10
C PHE A 132 5.51 18.76 -1.06
N GLY A 133 6.23 17.71 -0.65
CA GLY A 133 6.40 16.47 -1.40
C GLY A 133 5.10 15.70 -1.66
N THR A 134 4.07 15.91 -0.83
CA THR A 134 2.78 15.21 -0.93
C THR A 134 2.09 15.42 -2.28
N VAL A 135 2.20 16.61 -2.89
CA VAL A 135 1.63 16.89 -4.21
C VAL A 135 2.31 16.05 -5.29
N PHE A 136 3.64 15.95 -5.26
CA PHE A 136 4.40 15.14 -6.23
C PHE A 136 4.19 13.64 -6.05
N ILE A 137 4.10 13.19 -4.79
CA ILE A 137 3.71 11.82 -4.45
C ILE A 137 2.34 11.51 -5.05
N PHE A 138 1.36 12.39 -4.84
CA PHE A 138 0.01 12.21 -5.38
C PHE A 138 0.02 12.07 -6.91
N ILE A 139 0.73 12.97 -7.62
CA ILE A 139 0.86 12.91 -9.08
C ILE A 139 1.42 11.56 -9.53
N CYS A 140 2.51 11.10 -8.88
CA CYS A 140 3.12 9.80 -9.19
C CYS A 140 2.13 8.66 -8.97
N LEU A 141 1.39 8.67 -7.84
CA LEU A 141 0.40 7.65 -7.52
C LEU A 141 -0.76 7.65 -8.53
N ALA A 142 -1.30 8.82 -8.88
CA ALA A 142 -2.40 8.94 -9.84
C ALA A 142 -2.01 8.46 -11.24
N CYS A 143 -0.81 8.84 -11.72
CA CYS A 143 -0.25 8.35 -12.98
C CYS A 143 -0.04 6.84 -12.95
N ALA A 144 0.61 6.32 -11.89
CA ALA A 144 0.86 4.89 -11.73
C ALA A 144 -0.45 4.09 -11.74
N GLN A 145 -1.45 4.50 -10.96
CA GLN A 145 -2.73 3.79 -10.86
C GLN A 145 -3.54 3.85 -12.15
N SER A 146 -3.46 4.97 -12.89
CA SER A 146 -4.08 5.08 -14.22
C SER A 146 -3.42 4.12 -15.22
N LEU A 147 -2.08 4.09 -15.28
CA LEU A 147 -1.36 3.19 -16.17
C LEU A 147 -1.61 1.72 -15.83
N ARG A 148 -1.65 1.38 -14.54
CA ARG A 148 -2.01 0.02 -14.09
C ARG A 148 -3.44 -0.34 -14.49
N GLY A 149 -4.39 0.59 -14.37
CA GLY A 149 -5.75 0.42 -14.88
C GLY A 149 -5.80 0.18 -16.39
N ALA A 150 -4.89 0.81 -17.15
CA ALA A 150 -4.73 0.60 -18.60
C ALA A 150 -3.94 -0.66 -18.99
N GLY A 151 -3.53 -1.47 -18.01
CA GLY A 151 -2.76 -2.70 -18.23
C GLY A 151 -1.27 -2.47 -18.48
N ASP A 152 -0.73 -1.32 -18.06
CA ASP A 152 0.71 -1.05 -18.06
C ASP A 152 1.24 -0.98 -16.62
N THR A 153 1.87 -2.06 -16.17
CA THR A 153 2.54 -2.14 -14.87
C THR A 153 4.05 -1.98 -14.96
N ARG A 154 4.62 -1.97 -16.18
CA ARG A 154 6.07 -1.83 -16.40
C ARG A 154 6.51 -0.38 -16.31
N THR A 155 5.76 0.54 -16.90
CA THR A 155 6.08 1.97 -16.81
C THR A 155 6.09 2.45 -15.36
N PRO A 156 5.08 2.11 -14.51
CA PRO A 156 5.15 2.43 -13.10
C PRO A 156 6.39 1.88 -12.39
N LEU A 157 6.75 0.62 -12.64
CA LEU A 157 7.97 0.02 -12.09
C LEU A 157 9.23 0.80 -12.49
N LEU A 158 9.38 1.15 -13.77
CA LEU A 158 10.56 1.87 -14.27
C LEU A 158 10.66 3.27 -13.67
N VAL A 159 9.54 4.01 -13.61
CA VAL A 159 9.52 5.34 -13.00
C VAL A 159 9.83 5.25 -11.51
N SER A 160 9.17 4.36 -10.77
CA SER A 160 9.47 4.10 -9.35
C SER A 160 10.93 3.70 -9.13
N SER A 161 11.51 2.90 -10.01
CA SER A 161 12.93 2.53 -9.91
C SER A 161 13.84 3.76 -9.99
N THR A 162 13.54 4.69 -10.90
CA THR A 162 14.32 5.94 -11.01
C THR A 162 14.11 6.86 -9.81
N ILE A 163 12.88 6.96 -9.28
CA ILE A 163 12.57 7.68 -8.03
C ILE A 163 13.40 7.09 -6.88
N ASN A 164 13.37 5.77 -6.70
CA ASN A 164 14.05 5.09 -5.60
C ASN A 164 15.58 5.24 -5.67
N ILE A 165 16.18 5.08 -6.87
CA ILE A 165 17.62 5.27 -7.07
C ILE A 165 18.02 6.72 -6.77
N LEU A 166 17.25 7.68 -7.30
CA LEU A 166 17.51 9.09 -7.08
C LEU A 166 17.33 9.46 -5.61
N ASN A 167 16.33 8.91 -4.93
CA ASN A 167 16.08 9.12 -3.51
C ASN A 167 17.25 8.68 -2.65
N ILE A 168 17.75 7.45 -2.82
CA ILE A 168 18.92 6.96 -2.08
C ILE A 168 20.15 7.84 -2.35
N GLY A 169 20.38 8.22 -3.61
CA GLY A 169 21.48 9.11 -3.98
C GLY A 169 21.39 10.49 -3.35
N LEU A 170 20.21 11.14 -3.42
CA LEU A 170 19.97 12.45 -2.82
C LEU A 170 20.02 12.40 -1.30
N ASN A 171 19.50 11.33 -0.68
CA ASN A 171 19.62 11.10 0.75
C ASN A 171 21.10 11.00 1.14
N TYR A 172 21.93 10.29 0.38
CA TYR A 172 23.36 10.19 0.68
C TYR A 172 24.05 11.56 0.61
N LEU A 173 23.68 12.39 -0.36
CA LEU A 173 24.21 13.74 -0.51
C LEU A 173 23.77 14.69 0.62
N PHE A 174 22.47 14.77 0.91
CA PHE A 174 21.91 15.76 1.84
C PHE A 174 21.95 15.32 3.30
N ILE A 175 21.79 14.04 3.60
CA ILE A 175 21.87 13.54 4.99
C ILE A 175 23.31 13.70 5.50
N PHE A 176 24.30 13.35 4.68
CA PHE A 176 25.72 13.29 5.08
C PHE A 176 26.58 14.46 4.59
N GLY A 177 26.02 15.42 3.84
CA GLY A 177 26.75 16.59 3.34
C GLY A 177 27.94 16.23 2.45
N LYS A 178 27.76 15.27 1.53
CA LYS A 178 28.83 14.78 0.65
C LYS A 178 28.89 15.58 -0.65
N CYS A 179 30.03 15.53 -1.35
CA CYS A 179 30.24 16.17 -2.65
C CYS A 179 29.99 17.70 -2.65
N GLY A 180 30.30 18.39 -1.56
CA GLY A 180 30.15 19.85 -1.43
C GLY A 180 28.75 20.32 -1.02
N PHE A 181 27.81 19.40 -0.79
CA PHE A 181 26.48 19.72 -0.26
C PHE A 181 26.52 19.94 1.26
N PRO A 182 25.63 20.80 1.81
CA PRO A 182 25.53 21.00 3.25
C PRO A 182 25.03 19.74 3.97
N LEU A 183 25.48 19.55 5.22
CA LEU A 183 24.98 18.51 6.11
C LEU A 183 23.59 18.90 6.64
N LEU A 184 22.53 18.36 6.03
CA LEU A 184 21.14 18.69 6.39
C LEU A 184 20.47 17.66 7.31
N GLY A 185 21.11 16.51 7.55
CA GLY A 185 20.60 15.46 8.44
C GLY A 185 19.15 15.07 8.13
N VAL A 186 18.26 15.17 9.13
CA VAL A 186 16.83 14.85 9.01
C VAL A 186 16.12 15.68 7.93
N LYS A 187 16.45 16.97 7.78
CA LYS A 187 15.91 17.83 6.69
C LYS A 187 16.33 17.30 5.33
N GLY A 188 17.56 16.78 5.24
CA GLY A 188 18.11 16.18 4.03
C GLY A 188 17.31 14.97 3.56
N ALA A 189 16.85 14.12 4.49
CA ALA A 189 16.02 12.97 4.16
C ALA A 189 14.65 13.37 3.57
N ALA A 190 14.01 14.39 4.16
CA ALA A 190 12.76 14.93 3.62
C ALA A 190 12.97 15.55 2.23
N LEU A 191 14.04 16.34 2.06
CA LEU A 191 14.35 17.01 0.81
C LEU A 191 14.67 16.02 -0.31
N GLY A 192 15.50 15.01 -0.03
CA GLY A 192 15.86 13.97 -1.00
C GLY A 192 14.63 13.19 -1.48
N THR A 193 13.70 12.89 -0.58
CA THR A 193 12.41 12.25 -0.90
C THR A 193 11.53 13.15 -1.76
N THR A 194 11.33 14.41 -1.37
CA THR A 194 10.54 15.38 -2.13
C THR A 194 11.08 15.57 -3.54
N LEU A 195 12.40 15.73 -3.71
CA LEU A 195 13.03 15.92 -5.01
C LEU A 195 12.95 14.66 -5.88
N ALA A 196 13.07 13.47 -5.29
CA ALA A 196 12.92 12.21 -6.03
C ALA A 196 11.49 12.03 -6.58
N PHE A 197 10.47 12.33 -5.78
CA PHE A 197 9.08 12.31 -6.27
C PHE A 197 8.78 13.44 -7.24
N MET A 198 9.39 14.61 -7.08
CA MET A 198 9.30 15.70 -8.05
C MET A 198 9.86 15.25 -9.41
N TRP A 199 11.01 14.59 -9.44
CA TRP A 199 11.56 13.96 -10.65
C TRP A 199 10.60 12.93 -11.24
N GLY A 200 10.08 12.02 -10.43
CA GLY A 200 9.10 11.02 -10.87
C GLY A 200 7.85 11.64 -11.50
N SER A 201 7.34 12.72 -10.90
CA SER A 201 6.17 13.44 -11.40
C SER A 201 6.46 14.09 -12.75
N PHE A 202 7.63 14.71 -12.90
CA PHE A 202 8.11 15.28 -14.16
C PHE A 202 8.24 14.19 -15.24
N LEU A 203 8.85 13.05 -14.91
CA LEU A 203 9.03 11.94 -15.84
C LEU A 203 7.69 11.37 -16.31
N TYR A 204 6.72 11.17 -15.42
CA TYR A 204 5.37 10.76 -15.80
C TYR A 204 4.71 11.76 -16.74
N PHE A 205 4.74 13.05 -16.41
CA PHE A 205 4.18 14.10 -17.27
C PHE A 205 4.84 14.11 -18.64
N PHE A 206 6.18 14.00 -18.70
CA PHE A 206 6.93 13.92 -19.95
C PHE A 206 6.49 12.73 -20.81
N LEU A 207 6.41 11.52 -20.24
CA LEU A 207 6.02 10.31 -20.96
C LEU A 207 4.57 10.36 -21.47
N LEU A 208 3.64 10.88 -20.64
CA LEU A 208 2.23 11.01 -20.98
C LEU A 208 1.99 12.09 -22.05
N TRP A 209 2.73 13.20 -21.98
CA TRP A 209 2.60 14.31 -22.93
C TRP A 209 3.21 13.97 -24.30
N ARG A 210 4.35 13.26 -24.31
CA ARG A 210 4.97 12.75 -25.55
C ARG A 210 4.23 11.57 -26.19
N LYS A 211 3.16 11.08 -25.55
CA LYS A 211 2.33 9.94 -26.02
C LYS A 211 3.14 8.66 -26.22
N TYR A 212 4.17 8.43 -25.40
CA TYR A 212 4.92 7.17 -25.43
C TYR A 212 4.18 6.02 -24.74
N LEU A 213 3.08 6.32 -24.05
CA LEU A 213 2.30 5.38 -23.25
C LEU A 213 0.93 5.14 -23.88
N ARG A 214 0.25 4.08 -23.42
CA ARG A 214 -1.14 3.76 -23.82
C ARG A 214 -2.14 4.87 -23.46
N LEU A 215 -1.86 5.58 -22.37
CA LEU A 215 -2.59 6.79 -21.99
C LEU A 215 -1.76 8.01 -22.39
N SER A 216 -2.45 9.11 -22.67
CA SER A 216 -1.82 10.41 -22.87
C SER A 216 -2.56 11.46 -22.06
N VAL A 217 -1.92 12.61 -21.85
CA VAL A 217 -2.53 13.78 -21.22
C VAL A 217 -2.50 14.93 -22.21
N SER A 218 -3.63 15.63 -22.33
CA SER A 218 -3.74 16.88 -23.08
C SER A 218 -4.76 17.79 -22.42
N PHE A 219 -4.26 18.79 -21.70
CA PHE A 219 -5.10 19.81 -21.07
C PHE A 219 -5.76 20.79 -22.06
N ARG A 220 -5.53 20.63 -23.38
CA ARG A 220 -6.22 21.42 -24.41
C ARG A 220 -7.71 21.10 -24.40
N GLY A 221 -8.53 22.11 -24.07
CA GLY A 221 -9.99 21.94 -23.93
C GLY A 221 -10.42 21.24 -22.65
N PHE A 222 -9.55 21.19 -21.63
CA PHE A 222 -9.90 20.66 -20.32
C PHE A 222 -11.00 21.51 -19.68
N HIS A 223 -12.07 20.84 -19.25
CA HIS A 223 -13.10 21.42 -18.38
C HIS A 223 -13.17 20.55 -17.12
N PHE A 224 -13.33 21.18 -15.97
CA PHE A 224 -13.50 20.43 -14.72
C PHE A 224 -14.85 19.72 -14.71
N ASP A 225 -14.85 18.41 -14.54
CA ASP A 225 -16.06 17.58 -14.52
C ASP A 225 -16.32 17.10 -13.09
N PHE A 226 -17.04 17.94 -12.34
CA PHE A 226 -17.36 17.65 -10.94
C PHE A 226 -18.15 16.33 -10.75
N PRO A 227 -19.16 15.99 -11.59
CA PRO A 227 -19.81 14.68 -11.54
C PRO A 227 -18.83 13.50 -11.64
N MET A 228 -17.83 13.60 -12.53
CA MET A 228 -16.82 12.57 -12.72
C MET A 228 -15.86 12.48 -11.52
N VAL A 229 -15.41 13.61 -10.97
CA VAL A 229 -14.60 13.64 -9.75
C VAL A 229 -15.37 13.05 -8.56
N LYS A 230 -16.65 13.39 -8.41
CA LYS A 230 -17.52 12.83 -7.38
C LYS A 230 -17.64 11.31 -7.48
N LYS A 231 -17.71 10.75 -8.70
CA LYS A 231 -17.68 9.30 -8.92
C LYS A 231 -16.35 8.67 -8.52
N ILE A 232 -15.22 9.26 -8.91
CA ILE A 232 -13.88 8.81 -8.49
C ILE A 232 -13.81 8.70 -6.97
N VAL A 233 -14.15 9.79 -6.27
CA VAL A 233 -14.09 9.86 -4.81
C VAL A 233 -15.09 8.89 -4.16
N ASN A 234 -16.31 8.76 -4.68
CA ASN A 234 -17.30 7.82 -4.12
C ASN A 234 -16.88 6.37 -4.26
N ILE A 235 -16.16 6.02 -5.33
CA ILE A 235 -15.64 4.66 -5.53
C ILE A 235 -14.45 4.43 -4.61
N GLY A 236 -13.51 5.36 -4.48
CA GLY A 236 -12.34 5.10 -3.65
C GLY A 236 -12.47 5.46 -2.17
N SER A 237 -13.47 6.25 -1.74
CA SER A 237 -13.64 6.60 -0.32
C SER A 237 -13.80 5.40 0.61
N PRO A 238 -14.49 4.30 0.24
CA PRO A 238 -14.50 3.09 1.05
C PRO A 238 -13.11 2.45 1.17
N ALA A 239 -12.27 2.54 0.14
CA ALA A 239 -10.90 1.99 0.16
C ALA A 239 -9.96 2.83 1.05
N ALA A 240 -10.10 4.17 1.04
CA ALA A 240 -9.39 5.03 1.97
C ALA A 240 -9.82 4.78 3.43
N LEU A 241 -11.12 4.65 3.67
CA LEU A 241 -11.66 4.31 4.98
C LEU A 241 -11.20 2.92 5.43
N GLU A 242 -11.16 1.95 4.52
CA GLU A 242 -10.64 0.61 4.79
C GLU A 242 -9.18 0.68 5.26
N GLN A 243 -8.34 1.47 4.57
CA GLN A 243 -6.94 1.64 4.96
C GLN A 243 -6.80 2.26 6.35
N LEU A 244 -7.59 3.29 6.66
CA LEU A 244 -7.60 3.93 7.98
C LEU A 244 -8.02 2.94 9.08
N ILE A 245 -9.09 2.17 8.85
CA ILE A 245 -9.59 1.13 9.77
C ILE A 245 -8.52 0.06 10.01
N ILE A 246 -7.84 -0.40 8.96
CA ILE A 246 -6.76 -1.38 9.09
C ILE A 246 -5.63 -0.83 9.97
N GLN A 247 -5.20 0.43 9.74
CA GLN A 247 -4.11 1.02 10.52
C GLN A 247 -4.49 1.22 11.99
N MET A 248 -5.69 1.74 12.26
CA MET A 248 -6.17 1.90 13.63
C MET A 248 -6.28 0.55 14.33
N GLY A 249 -6.73 -0.51 13.64
CA GLY A 249 -6.81 -1.84 14.24
C GLY A 249 -5.44 -2.49 14.46
N PHE A 250 -4.43 -2.20 13.62
CA PHE A 250 -3.04 -2.62 13.89
C PHE A 250 -2.46 -1.96 15.13
N LEU A 251 -2.78 -0.69 15.40
CA LEU A 251 -2.38 -0.03 16.66
C LEU A 251 -2.99 -0.74 17.87
N VAL A 252 -4.31 -0.96 17.87
CA VAL A 252 -5.00 -1.67 18.95
C VAL A 252 -4.44 -3.08 19.14
N PHE A 253 -4.22 -3.81 18.05
CA PHE A 253 -3.66 -5.15 18.11
C PHE A 253 -2.22 -5.18 18.64
N THR A 254 -1.42 -4.16 18.31
CA THR A 254 -0.06 -4.03 18.85
C THR A 254 -0.08 -3.84 20.37
N VAL A 255 -1.00 -3.01 20.89
CA VAL A 255 -1.18 -2.83 22.35
C VAL A 255 -1.56 -4.15 23.04
N ILE A 256 -2.39 -4.98 22.40
CA ILE A 256 -2.69 -6.32 22.94
C ILE A 256 -1.42 -7.16 23.01
N ILE A 257 -0.60 -7.17 21.96
CA ILE A 257 0.65 -7.95 21.95
C ILE A 257 1.65 -7.45 22.99
N THR A 258 1.73 -6.13 23.20
CA THR A 258 2.70 -5.55 24.16
C THR A 258 2.46 -5.97 25.60
N SER A 259 1.21 -6.26 25.96
CA SER A 259 0.86 -6.77 27.28
C SER A 259 1.47 -8.14 27.63
N PHE A 260 1.90 -8.93 26.62
CA PHE A 260 2.51 -10.26 26.81
C PHE A 260 4.04 -10.22 26.91
N GLY A 261 4.63 -9.04 27.11
CA GLY A 261 6.05 -8.85 27.41
C GLY A 261 6.96 -8.64 26.18
N THR A 262 8.18 -8.17 26.46
CA THR A 262 9.12 -7.68 25.43
C THR A 262 9.50 -8.73 24.39
N ALA A 263 9.76 -9.98 24.82
CA ALA A 263 10.10 -11.07 23.90
C ALA A 263 8.97 -11.38 22.90
N SER A 264 7.71 -11.19 23.32
CA SER A 264 6.52 -11.40 22.49
C SER A 264 6.40 -10.32 21.40
N ILE A 265 6.66 -9.06 21.75
CA ILE A 265 6.69 -7.95 20.80
C ILE A 265 7.84 -8.13 19.81
N ALA A 266 9.03 -8.45 20.29
CA ALA A 266 10.20 -8.65 19.43
C ALA A 266 9.95 -9.76 18.40
N ALA A 267 9.45 -10.91 18.85
CA ALA A 267 9.07 -12.01 17.97
C ALA A 267 8.00 -11.61 16.95
N HIS A 268 7.00 -10.84 17.37
CA HIS A 268 5.95 -10.34 16.49
C HIS A 268 6.49 -9.40 15.40
N GLN A 269 7.37 -8.47 15.75
CA GLN A 269 7.96 -7.51 14.81
C GLN A 269 8.86 -8.20 13.77
N ILE A 270 9.70 -9.15 14.21
CA ILE A 270 10.51 -10.00 13.31
C ILE A 270 9.59 -10.73 12.33
N GLY A 271 8.53 -11.31 12.86
CA GLY A 271 7.55 -12.02 12.09
C GLY A 271 6.82 -11.18 11.05
N ILE A 272 6.32 -9.99 11.42
CA ILE A 272 5.69 -9.05 10.49
C ILE A 272 6.68 -8.65 9.39
N ARG A 273 7.96 -8.45 9.75
CA ARG A 273 9.00 -8.13 8.76
C ARG A 273 9.17 -9.27 7.75
N ILE A 274 9.26 -10.52 8.20
CA ILE A 274 9.31 -11.68 7.30
C ILE A 274 8.03 -11.79 6.45
N GLN A 275 6.88 -11.56 7.06
CA GLN A 275 5.59 -11.58 6.39
C GLN A 275 5.47 -10.51 5.29
N SER A 276 6.07 -9.33 5.49
CA SER A 276 6.03 -8.25 4.50
C SER A 276 6.57 -8.68 3.12
N PHE A 277 7.59 -9.53 3.07
CA PHE A 277 8.12 -10.11 1.83
C PHE A 277 7.14 -11.13 1.20
N SER A 278 6.44 -11.91 2.02
CA SER A 278 5.46 -12.91 1.58
C SER A 278 4.20 -12.27 0.97
N PHE A 279 3.86 -11.06 1.40
CA PHE A 279 2.68 -10.32 0.92
C PHE A 279 2.86 -9.68 -0.46
N MET A 280 4.10 -9.47 -0.91
CA MET A 280 4.39 -8.79 -2.17
C MET A 280 3.75 -9.47 -3.40
N PRO A 281 3.82 -10.82 -3.56
CA PRO A 281 3.01 -11.55 -4.52
C PRO A 281 1.53 -11.20 -4.49
N GLY A 282 0.91 -11.20 -3.31
CA GLY A 282 -0.50 -10.90 -3.13
C GLY A 282 -0.86 -9.50 -3.63
N PHE A 283 -0.01 -8.49 -3.35
CA PHE A 283 -0.19 -7.14 -3.86
C PHE A 283 -0.11 -7.10 -5.40
N GLY A 284 0.87 -7.79 -5.98
CA GLY A 284 1.02 -7.85 -7.44
C GLY A 284 -0.18 -8.49 -8.15
N PHE A 285 -0.68 -9.61 -7.63
CA PHE A 285 -1.87 -10.26 -8.17
C PHE A 285 -3.15 -9.47 -7.89
N SER A 286 -3.26 -8.78 -6.76
CA SER A 286 -4.32 -7.80 -6.50
C SER A 286 -4.34 -6.72 -7.59
N MET A 287 -3.18 -6.15 -7.95
CA MET A 287 -3.12 -5.15 -9.02
C MET A 287 -3.51 -5.70 -10.39
N ALA A 288 -3.06 -6.91 -10.74
CA ALA A 288 -3.45 -7.58 -11.97
C ALA A 288 -4.96 -7.87 -12.02
N ALA A 289 -5.54 -8.34 -10.91
CA ALA A 289 -6.97 -8.61 -10.78
C ALA A 289 -7.80 -7.32 -10.90
N THR A 290 -7.40 -6.23 -10.24
CA THR A 290 -8.05 -4.91 -10.36
C THR A 290 -8.16 -4.48 -11.82
N ALA A 291 -7.05 -4.55 -12.56
CA ALA A 291 -7.01 -4.12 -13.97
C ALA A 291 -7.85 -5.03 -14.88
N LEU A 292 -7.67 -6.35 -14.81
CA LEU A 292 -8.34 -7.29 -15.71
C LEU A 292 -9.84 -7.39 -15.47
N VAL A 293 -10.29 -7.39 -14.21
CA VAL A 293 -11.72 -7.41 -13.88
C VAL A 293 -12.39 -6.11 -14.33
N GLY A 294 -11.75 -4.96 -14.08
CA GLY A 294 -12.26 -3.66 -14.54
C GLY A 294 -12.36 -3.58 -16.08
N GLN A 295 -11.32 -4.05 -16.79
CA GLN A 295 -11.31 -4.08 -18.25
C GLN A 295 -12.35 -5.02 -18.84
N ASN A 296 -12.48 -6.25 -18.34
CA ASN A 296 -13.46 -7.20 -18.87
C ASN A 296 -14.91 -6.72 -18.62
N LEU A 297 -15.18 -6.11 -17.47
CA LEU A 297 -16.48 -5.48 -17.23
C LEU A 297 -16.73 -4.26 -18.13
N GLY A 298 -15.68 -3.51 -18.47
CA GLY A 298 -15.74 -2.43 -19.46
C GLY A 298 -16.09 -2.94 -20.85
N ALA A 299 -15.54 -4.10 -21.22
CA ALA A 299 -15.83 -4.83 -22.45
C ALA A 299 -17.20 -5.52 -22.44
N ARG A 300 -18.01 -5.31 -21.40
CA ARG A 300 -19.32 -5.96 -21.18
C ARG A 300 -19.24 -7.49 -21.10
N ASP A 301 -18.12 -8.01 -20.61
CA ASP A 301 -17.85 -9.44 -20.47
C ASP A 301 -17.65 -9.81 -18.97
N PRO A 302 -18.74 -9.89 -18.20
CA PRO A 302 -18.68 -10.21 -16.77
C PRO A 302 -18.22 -11.65 -16.49
N GLU A 303 -18.34 -12.55 -17.48
CA GLU A 303 -17.87 -13.93 -17.34
C GLU A 303 -16.35 -14.01 -17.39
N ASN A 304 -15.72 -13.36 -18.38
CA ASN A 304 -14.26 -13.28 -18.41
C ASN A 304 -13.72 -12.42 -17.27
N ALA A 305 -14.48 -11.41 -16.80
CA ALA A 305 -14.12 -10.68 -15.58
C ALA A 305 -14.00 -11.64 -14.38
N GLU A 306 -14.99 -12.52 -14.18
CA GLU A 306 -14.94 -13.50 -13.09
C GLU A 306 -13.80 -14.52 -13.28
N LYS A 307 -13.62 -15.04 -14.50
CA LYS A 307 -12.55 -15.99 -14.82
C LYS A 307 -11.17 -15.38 -14.56
N SER A 308 -10.92 -14.15 -14.98
CA SER A 308 -9.66 -13.44 -14.74
C SER A 308 -9.41 -13.24 -13.24
N GLY A 309 -10.43 -12.85 -12.47
CA GLY A 309 -10.32 -12.69 -11.00
C GLY A 309 -9.94 -14.00 -10.30
N TRP A 310 -10.63 -15.10 -10.61
CA TRP A 310 -10.30 -16.41 -10.03
C TRP A 310 -8.96 -16.97 -10.54
N ALA A 311 -8.60 -16.73 -11.81
CA ALA A 311 -7.31 -17.15 -12.34
C ALA A 311 -6.15 -16.43 -11.66
N ALA A 312 -6.26 -15.11 -11.44
CA ALA A 312 -5.30 -14.35 -10.67
C ALA A 312 -5.20 -14.87 -9.24
N CYS A 313 -6.34 -15.16 -8.60
CA CYS A 313 -6.40 -15.71 -7.25
C CYS A 313 -5.71 -17.08 -7.15
N LYS A 314 -5.93 -17.99 -8.11
CA LYS A 314 -5.26 -19.30 -8.16
C LYS A 314 -3.74 -19.16 -8.27
N LEU A 315 -3.25 -18.25 -9.12
CA LEU A 315 -1.81 -18.00 -9.26
C LEU A 315 -1.21 -17.38 -8.01
N ALA A 316 -1.95 -16.47 -7.35
CA ALA A 316 -1.54 -15.89 -6.07
C ALA A 316 -1.44 -16.94 -4.97
N ILE A 317 -2.47 -17.79 -4.83
CA ILE A 317 -2.48 -18.91 -3.88
C ILE A 317 -1.28 -19.82 -4.14
N LEU A 318 -1.03 -20.22 -5.39
CA LEU A 318 0.09 -21.09 -5.72
C LEU A 318 1.42 -20.47 -5.29
N LEU A 319 1.70 -19.23 -5.70
CA LEU A 319 2.98 -18.58 -5.41
C LEU A 319 3.17 -18.32 -3.92
N MET A 320 2.14 -17.83 -3.23
CA MET A 320 2.19 -17.53 -1.80
C MET A 320 2.24 -18.81 -0.95
N THR A 321 1.55 -19.89 -1.34
CA THR A 321 1.62 -21.18 -0.63
C THR A 321 3.00 -21.80 -0.77
N VAL A 322 3.62 -21.75 -1.96
CA VAL A 322 5.01 -22.22 -2.14
C VAL A 322 5.97 -21.41 -1.26
N GLY A 323 5.83 -20.08 -1.23
CA GLY A 323 6.60 -19.21 -0.33
C GLY A 323 6.35 -19.54 1.14
N ALA A 324 5.10 -19.79 1.52
CA ALA A 324 4.72 -20.14 2.89
C ALA A 324 5.32 -21.48 3.34
N VAL A 325 5.32 -22.50 2.49
CA VAL A 325 5.95 -23.80 2.79
C VAL A 325 7.45 -23.60 2.99
N PHE A 326 8.11 -22.83 2.13
CA PHE A 326 9.52 -22.51 2.29
C PHE A 326 9.79 -21.81 3.63
N ILE A 327 9.03 -20.75 3.94
CA ILE A 327 9.18 -19.99 5.18
C ILE A 327 8.86 -20.84 6.42
N PHE A 328 7.89 -21.75 6.33
CA PHE A 328 7.52 -22.65 7.42
C PHE A 328 8.65 -23.65 7.74
N LEU A 329 9.24 -24.26 6.70
CA LEU A 329 10.33 -25.23 6.83
C LEU A 329 11.60 -24.56 7.37
N PHE A 330 11.93 -23.37 6.87
CA PHE A 330 13.14 -22.63 7.22
C PHE A 330 12.92 -21.57 8.31
N ALA A 331 11.81 -21.62 9.06
CA ALA A 331 11.41 -20.58 10.00
C ALA A 331 12.50 -20.23 11.02
N ARG A 332 13.23 -21.23 11.55
CA ARG A 332 14.32 -21.00 12.52
C ARG A 332 15.53 -20.36 11.86
N GLN A 333 15.94 -20.86 10.70
CA GLN A 333 17.06 -20.32 9.94
C GLN A 333 16.81 -18.87 9.57
N ILE A 334 15.57 -18.53 9.16
CA ILE A 334 15.17 -17.16 8.88
C ILE A 334 15.18 -16.33 10.16
N ALA A 335 14.61 -16.82 11.27
CA ALA A 335 14.54 -16.07 12.52
C ALA A 335 15.93 -15.70 13.09
N VAL A 336 16.91 -16.62 13.01
CA VAL A 336 18.28 -16.39 13.51
C VAL A 336 19.02 -15.27 12.75
N ILE A 337 18.61 -14.98 11.51
CA ILE A 337 19.17 -13.85 10.75
C ILE A 337 18.78 -12.50 11.40
N PHE A 338 17.63 -12.45 12.07
CA PHE A 338 17.10 -11.21 12.67
C PHE A 338 17.40 -11.04 14.15
N VAL A 339 17.64 -12.13 14.90
CA VAL A 339 17.86 -12.07 16.34
C VAL A 339 18.72 -13.24 16.84
N SER A 340 19.56 -12.97 17.84
CA SER A 340 20.47 -13.97 18.43
C SER A 340 19.98 -14.59 19.73
N GLU A 341 19.00 -13.97 20.40
CA GLU A 341 18.45 -14.45 21.68
C GLU A 341 17.52 -15.66 21.50
N SER A 342 17.89 -16.80 22.09
CA SER A 342 17.17 -18.08 21.95
C SER A 342 15.67 -17.98 22.30
N GLY A 343 15.34 -17.30 23.40
CA GLY A 343 13.95 -17.13 23.86
C GLY A 343 13.06 -16.27 22.95
N VAL A 344 13.66 -15.44 22.09
CA VAL A 344 12.95 -14.66 21.05
C VAL A 344 12.87 -15.45 19.76
N ILE A 345 13.95 -16.17 19.39
CA ILE A 345 13.98 -17.05 18.22
C ILE A 345 12.84 -18.07 18.29
N ASP A 346 12.66 -18.74 19.42
CA ASP A 346 11.64 -19.79 19.56
C ASP A 346 10.22 -19.23 19.38
N LYS A 347 9.95 -18.03 19.94
CA LYS A 347 8.67 -17.33 19.76
C LYS A 347 8.47 -16.87 18.31
N ALA A 348 9.50 -16.33 17.68
CA ALA A 348 9.46 -15.89 16.29
C ALA A 348 9.18 -17.07 15.35
N VAL A 349 9.81 -18.24 15.58
CA VAL A 349 9.56 -19.46 14.81
C VAL A 349 8.10 -19.90 14.87
N VAL A 350 7.51 -19.89 16.07
CA VAL A 350 6.09 -20.26 16.23
C VAL A 350 5.21 -19.25 15.49
N PHE A 351 5.47 -17.96 15.63
CA PHE A 351 4.72 -16.92 14.91
C PHE A 351 4.80 -17.08 13.39
N ILE A 352 6.01 -17.25 12.84
CA ILE A 352 6.26 -17.46 11.42
C ILE A 352 5.46 -18.65 10.90
N ARG A 353 5.46 -19.76 11.65
CA ARG A 353 4.71 -20.97 11.27
C ARG A 353 3.20 -20.78 11.31
N ILE A 354 2.68 -20.11 12.34
CA ILE A 354 1.25 -19.77 12.46
C ILE A 354 0.80 -18.88 11.29
N LEU A 355 1.63 -17.91 10.90
CA LEU A 355 1.34 -17.02 9.78
C LEU A 355 1.45 -17.69 8.42
N ALA A 356 2.44 -18.56 8.23
CA ALA A 356 2.60 -19.32 6.98
C ALA A 356 1.32 -20.11 6.65
N PHE A 357 0.61 -20.61 7.66
CA PHE A 357 -0.69 -21.26 7.47
C PHE A 357 -1.78 -20.32 6.93
N GLY A 358 -1.70 -19.02 7.22
CA GLY A 358 -2.63 -17.99 6.74
C GLY A 358 -2.34 -17.44 5.34
N GLU A 359 -1.16 -17.66 4.78
CA GLU A 359 -0.74 -17.12 3.48
C GLU A 359 -1.71 -17.42 2.32
N PRO A 360 -2.28 -18.64 2.17
CA PRO A 360 -3.28 -18.89 1.13
C PRO A 360 -4.55 -18.03 1.29
N ALA A 361 -4.98 -17.80 2.54
CA ALA A 361 -6.13 -16.95 2.82
C ALA A 361 -5.82 -15.47 2.51
N ILE A 362 -4.60 -15.02 2.80
CA ILE A 362 -4.14 -13.66 2.48
C ILE A 362 -4.08 -13.47 0.97
N ALA A 363 -3.60 -14.47 0.22
CA ALA A 363 -3.59 -14.46 -1.24
C ALA A 363 -5.00 -14.29 -1.84
N ILE A 364 -5.97 -15.03 -1.29
CA ILE A 364 -7.39 -14.89 -1.66
C ILE A 364 -7.87 -13.49 -1.31
N HIS A 365 -7.63 -13.04 -0.07
CA HIS A 365 -8.07 -11.75 0.43
C HIS A 365 -7.61 -10.61 -0.50
N PHE A 366 -6.31 -10.53 -0.77
CA PHE A 366 -5.73 -9.46 -1.57
C PHE A 366 -6.23 -9.50 -3.00
N THR A 367 -6.21 -10.68 -3.63
CA THR A 367 -6.52 -10.79 -5.06
C THR A 367 -7.99 -10.54 -5.36
N ILE A 368 -8.90 -11.13 -4.58
CA ILE A 368 -10.34 -10.94 -4.78
C ILE A 368 -10.78 -9.54 -4.31
N ALA A 369 -10.16 -8.95 -3.27
CA ALA A 369 -10.43 -7.57 -2.92
C ALA A 369 -9.96 -6.62 -4.03
N GLY A 370 -8.82 -6.90 -4.68
CA GLY A 370 -8.36 -6.21 -5.88
C GLY A 370 -9.39 -6.31 -7.02
N ALA A 371 -9.86 -7.51 -7.32
CA ALA A 371 -10.93 -7.73 -8.31
C ALA A 371 -12.20 -6.90 -8.01
N LEU A 372 -12.67 -6.89 -6.76
CA LEU A 372 -13.82 -6.10 -6.33
C LEU A 372 -13.56 -4.60 -6.49
N ARG A 373 -12.38 -4.10 -6.12
CA ARG A 373 -11.98 -2.71 -6.37
C ARG A 373 -12.00 -2.36 -7.85
N GLY A 374 -11.49 -3.26 -8.70
CA GLY A 374 -11.52 -3.10 -10.16
C GLY A 374 -12.93 -3.05 -10.74
N ALA A 375 -13.88 -3.78 -10.12
CA ALA A 375 -15.29 -3.71 -10.45
C ALA A 375 -16.01 -2.45 -9.95
N GLY A 376 -15.36 -1.65 -9.09
CA GLY A 376 -15.97 -0.52 -8.38
C GLY A 376 -16.69 -0.92 -7.09
N ASP A 377 -16.63 -2.19 -6.67
CA ASP A 377 -17.24 -2.72 -5.45
C ASP A 377 -16.33 -2.56 -4.22
N THR A 378 -15.96 -1.33 -3.88
CA THR A 378 -14.99 -1.05 -2.81
C THR A 378 -15.55 -1.16 -1.39
N ARG A 379 -16.88 -1.21 -1.23
CA ARG A 379 -17.55 -1.30 0.07
C ARG A 379 -17.39 -2.69 0.71
N TRP A 380 -17.39 -3.74 -0.09
CA TRP A 380 -17.25 -5.11 0.44
C TRP A 380 -15.86 -5.42 1.00
N PRO A 381 -14.75 -5.01 0.36
CA PRO A 381 -13.43 -5.02 0.99
C PRO A 381 -13.42 -4.31 2.35
N LEU A 382 -13.96 -3.09 2.43
CA LEU A 382 -14.13 -2.34 3.67
C LEU A 382 -14.90 -3.13 4.74
N TYR A 383 -16.07 -3.69 4.40
CA TYR A 383 -16.87 -4.46 5.36
C TYR A 383 -16.16 -5.72 5.82
N ALA A 384 -15.50 -6.45 4.92
CA ALA A 384 -14.72 -7.63 5.27
C ALA A 384 -13.56 -7.26 6.21
N SER A 385 -12.85 -6.18 5.93
CA SER A 385 -11.73 -5.70 6.73
C SER A 385 -12.18 -5.21 8.11
N THR A 386 -13.31 -4.51 8.20
CA THR A 386 -13.86 -4.03 9.48
C THR A 386 -14.38 -5.18 10.34
N ALA A 387 -15.20 -6.06 9.75
CA ALA A 387 -15.78 -7.20 10.46
C ALA A 387 -14.71 -8.21 10.88
N GLY A 388 -13.70 -8.45 10.04
CA GLY A 388 -12.54 -9.26 10.40
C GLY A 388 -11.79 -8.62 11.57
N LEU A 389 -11.30 -7.39 11.42
CA LEU A 389 -10.35 -6.82 12.38
C LEU A 389 -10.99 -6.58 13.75
N TYR A 390 -12.12 -5.87 13.75
CA TYR A 390 -12.78 -5.43 14.98
C TYR A 390 -13.82 -6.42 15.47
N GLY A 391 -14.52 -7.10 14.56
CA GLY A 391 -15.52 -8.10 14.92
C GLY A 391 -14.93 -9.44 15.34
N LEU A 392 -13.74 -9.80 14.85
CA LEU A 392 -13.14 -11.10 15.11
C LEU A 392 -11.73 -11.03 15.70
N ARG A 393 -10.75 -10.45 15.00
CA ARG A 393 -9.34 -10.51 15.42
C ARG A 393 -9.10 -9.91 16.79
N ILE A 394 -9.61 -8.71 17.07
CA ILE A 394 -9.41 -8.05 18.37
C ILE A 394 -10.13 -8.83 19.50
N PRO A 395 -11.43 -9.13 19.43
CA PRO A 395 -12.10 -9.92 20.46
C PRO A 395 -11.47 -11.30 20.67
N MET A 396 -11.16 -12.01 19.58
CA MET A 396 -10.56 -13.34 19.63
C MET A 396 -9.14 -13.29 20.20
N ALA A 397 -8.35 -12.25 19.93
CA ALA A 397 -7.05 -12.06 20.54
C ALA A 397 -7.14 -11.90 22.07
N ILE A 398 -8.16 -11.18 22.56
CA ILE A 398 -8.39 -10.99 23.99
C ILE A 398 -8.84 -12.31 24.63
N ILE A 399 -9.83 -12.99 24.03
CA ILE A 399 -10.38 -14.25 24.55
C ILE A 399 -9.32 -15.35 24.57
N LEU A 400 -8.61 -15.56 23.46
CA LEU A 400 -7.59 -16.60 23.38
C LEU A 400 -6.36 -16.26 24.25
N GLY A 401 -5.93 -15.00 24.22
CA GLY A 401 -4.70 -14.58 24.90
C GLY A 401 -4.85 -14.51 26.41
N PHE A 402 -5.89 -13.84 26.91
CA PHE A 402 -6.12 -13.65 28.35
C PHE A 402 -7.13 -14.64 28.91
N GLY A 403 -8.24 -14.89 28.22
CA GLY A 403 -9.33 -15.74 28.73
C GLY A 403 -8.97 -17.23 28.81
N LEU A 404 -8.33 -17.77 27.75
CA LEU A 404 -7.87 -19.17 27.70
C LEU A 404 -6.41 -19.35 28.13
N GLY A 405 -5.71 -18.27 28.48
CA GLY A 405 -4.33 -18.32 28.95
C GLY A 405 -3.31 -18.76 27.89
N LEU A 406 -3.62 -18.66 26.58
CA LEU A 406 -2.67 -18.98 25.50
C LEU A 406 -1.56 -17.93 25.35
N GLY A 407 -1.62 -16.84 26.11
CA GLY A 407 -0.63 -15.76 26.03
C GLY A 407 -0.58 -15.14 24.64
N VAL A 408 0.62 -14.81 24.15
CA VAL A 408 0.81 -14.19 22.83
C VAL A 408 0.39 -15.09 21.66
N TYR A 409 0.35 -16.41 21.84
CA TYR A 409 -0.08 -17.33 20.79
C TYR A 409 -1.56 -17.14 20.43
N GLY A 410 -2.38 -16.72 21.40
CA GLY A 410 -3.80 -16.40 21.18
C GLY A 410 -4.03 -15.32 20.12
N PRO A 411 -3.47 -14.11 20.29
CA PRO A 411 -3.51 -13.05 19.27
C PRO A 411 -3.00 -13.50 17.89
N TRP A 412 -1.95 -14.31 17.84
CA TRP A 412 -1.40 -14.80 16.57
C TRP A 412 -2.34 -15.77 15.85
N ILE A 413 -2.98 -16.68 16.58
CA ILE A 413 -4.03 -17.56 16.04
C ILE A 413 -5.23 -16.72 15.58
N ALA A 414 -5.66 -15.75 16.39
CA ALA A 414 -6.75 -14.84 16.04
C ALA A 414 -6.48 -14.10 14.72
N MET A 415 -5.25 -13.63 14.51
CA MET A 415 -4.82 -13.00 13.25
C MET A 415 -4.91 -13.97 12.06
N THR A 416 -4.45 -15.22 12.19
CA THR A 416 -4.54 -16.20 11.12
C THR A 416 -5.99 -16.55 10.79
N VAL A 417 -6.81 -16.86 11.79
CA VAL A 417 -8.24 -17.18 11.62
C VAL A 417 -8.98 -16.03 10.95
N GLU A 418 -8.64 -14.80 11.31
CA GLU A 418 -9.26 -13.62 10.73
C GLU A 418 -9.00 -13.45 9.23
N TYR A 419 -7.80 -13.77 8.75
CA TYR A 419 -7.55 -13.78 7.30
C TYR A 419 -8.42 -14.80 6.56
N PHE A 420 -8.68 -15.98 7.13
CA PHE A 420 -9.61 -16.94 6.55
C PHE A 420 -11.04 -16.40 6.50
N VAL A 421 -11.47 -15.68 7.53
CA VAL A 421 -12.81 -15.06 7.54
C VAL A 421 -12.91 -13.94 6.51
N ARG A 422 -11.91 -13.05 6.40
CA ARG A 422 -11.88 -12.03 5.35
C ARG A 422 -11.92 -12.66 3.96
N ALA A 423 -11.08 -13.67 3.73
CA ALA A 423 -11.02 -14.41 2.47
C ALA A 423 -12.38 -15.02 2.12
N PHE A 424 -13.07 -15.61 3.10
CA PHE A 424 -14.40 -16.18 2.94
C PHE A 424 -15.44 -15.11 2.57
N ILE A 425 -15.51 -14.00 3.30
CA ILE A 425 -16.48 -12.92 3.06
C ILE A 425 -16.35 -12.38 1.64
N ILE A 426 -15.14 -12.02 1.21
CA ILE A 426 -14.95 -11.44 -0.12
C ILE A 426 -15.14 -12.47 -1.23
N SER A 427 -14.77 -13.74 -1.00
CA SER A 427 -14.97 -14.82 -1.98
C SER A 427 -16.44 -15.12 -2.17
N LEU A 428 -17.23 -15.09 -1.09
CA LEU A 428 -18.67 -15.23 -1.14
C LEU A 428 -19.32 -14.09 -1.93
N ARG A 429 -18.88 -12.84 -1.69
CA ARG A 429 -19.35 -11.68 -2.45
C ARG A 429 -18.99 -11.83 -3.94
N PHE A 430 -17.77 -12.22 -4.24
CA PHE A 430 -17.31 -12.39 -5.62
C PHE A 430 -18.09 -13.51 -6.33
N ARG A 431 -18.29 -14.66 -5.69
CA ARG A 431 -19.09 -15.76 -6.26
C ARG A 431 -20.56 -15.41 -6.46
N LYS A 432 -21.16 -14.62 -5.57
CA LYS A 432 -22.57 -14.17 -5.70
C LYS A 432 -22.80 -13.22 -6.87
N GLY A 433 -21.75 -12.66 -7.48
CA GLY A 433 -21.86 -11.92 -8.75
C GLY A 433 -22.49 -10.52 -8.65
N GLY A 434 -22.91 -10.06 -7.48
CA GLY A 434 -23.54 -8.73 -7.33
C GLY A 434 -22.62 -7.53 -7.66
N TRP A 435 -21.33 -7.78 -7.85
CA TRP A 435 -20.36 -6.79 -8.36
C TRP A 435 -20.39 -6.65 -9.89
N LYS A 436 -20.90 -7.66 -10.61
CA LYS A 436 -20.93 -7.68 -12.07
C LYS A 436 -21.84 -6.58 -12.66
N THR A 437 -22.86 -6.19 -11.92
CA THR A 437 -23.87 -5.20 -12.32
C THR A 437 -23.55 -3.78 -11.86
N ILE A 438 -22.43 -3.57 -11.15
CA ILE A 438 -22.08 -2.24 -10.65
C ILE A 438 -21.69 -1.35 -11.82
N THR A 439 -22.34 -0.18 -11.88
CA THR A 439 -22.03 0.89 -12.81
C THR A 439 -21.05 1.87 -12.19
N VAL A 440 -19.99 2.17 -12.94
CA VAL A 440 -18.93 3.12 -12.55
C VAL A 440 -19.18 4.50 -13.18
N PHE A 441 -20.08 4.57 -14.17
CA PHE A 441 -20.48 5.77 -14.90
C PHE A 441 -21.99 5.91 -14.96
#